data_AF-A0A7I8MSA5-F1
#
_entry.id   AF-A0A7I8MSA5-F1
#
_cell.length_a   1.000
_cell.length_b   1.000
_cell.length_c   1.000
_cell.angle_alpha   90.00
_cell.angle_beta   90.00
_cell.angle_gamma   90.00
#
_symmetry.space_group_name_H-M   'P 1'
#
loop_
_entity.id
_entity.type
_entity.pdbx_description
1 polymer ?
#
loop_
_entity_poly.entity_id
_entity_poly.type
_entity_poly.pdbx_seq_one_letter_code
_entity_poly.pdbx_strand_id
1 'polypeptide(L)'
;MTDNLKISDDYPPSKCPSFEECSAPLCPLDPGIEKRVWWVFEPICRSHIYGKNRWIKKQRSIFKRKTKSYLGKPITYKALFKASRPQNYTPETRKRMSERLRQWRGKQAHSESDILGG
;
A
#
# COMPACT_ATOMS: atom_id res chain seq x y z
N MET A 1 -12.63 10.11 21.17
CA MET A 1 -12.41 8.71 21.58
C MET A 1 -11.66 8.02 20.45
N THR A 2 -10.34 7.99 20.54
CA THR A 2 -9.47 7.37 19.54
C THR A 2 -9.38 5.88 19.83
N ASP A 3 -10.16 5.09 19.10
CA ASP A 3 -10.07 3.63 19.13
C ASP A 3 -8.77 3.21 18.43
N ASN A 4 -7.67 3.28 19.19
CA ASN A 4 -6.45 2.55 18.92
C ASN A 4 -6.76 1.09 19.24
N LEU A 5 -7.20 0.33 18.23
CA LEU A 5 -7.08 -1.12 18.25
C LEU A 5 -5.62 -1.45 18.52
N LYS A 6 -5.31 -1.69 19.80
CA LYS A 6 -4.07 -2.30 20.24
C LYS A 6 -3.92 -3.55 19.39
N ILE A 7 -2.80 -3.64 18.68
CA ILE A 7 -2.36 -4.90 18.08
C ILE A 7 -2.16 -5.81 19.28
N SER A 8 -3.17 -6.60 19.61
CA SER A 8 -3.06 -7.65 20.60
C SER A 8 -2.07 -8.67 20.04
N ASP A 9 -0.98 -8.90 20.75
CA ASP A 9 0.04 -9.92 20.46
C ASP A 9 -0.51 -11.34 20.23
N ASP A 10 -1.82 -11.56 20.44
CA ASP A 10 -2.52 -12.85 20.29
C ASP A 10 -3.07 -13.16 18.88
N TYR A 11 -2.97 -12.23 17.91
CA TYR A 11 -3.47 -12.46 16.55
C TYR A 11 -2.34 -12.60 15.52
N PRO A 12 -1.79 -13.81 15.34
CA PRO A 12 -0.73 -14.03 14.37
C PRO A 12 -1.22 -13.78 12.93
N PRO A 13 -0.35 -13.30 12.02
CA PRO A 13 -0.68 -13.08 10.61
C PRO A 13 -1.35 -14.28 9.94
N SER A 14 -0.99 -15.50 10.33
CA SER A 14 -1.55 -16.76 9.82
C SER A 14 -3.05 -16.95 10.12
N LYS A 15 -3.61 -16.28 11.12
CA LYS A 15 -5.05 -16.30 11.39
C LYS A 15 -5.84 -15.34 10.50
N CYS A 16 -5.17 -14.47 9.74
CA CYS A 16 -5.83 -13.58 8.79
C CYS A 16 -6.48 -14.41 7.66
N PRO A 17 -7.79 -14.28 7.41
CA PRO A 17 -8.48 -15.07 6.37
C PRO A 17 -7.95 -14.85 4.96
N SER A 18 -7.25 -13.74 4.74
CA SER A 18 -6.65 -13.40 3.44
C SER A 18 -5.12 -13.57 3.46
N PHE A 19 -4.54 -14.25 4.45
CA PHE A 19 -3.08 -14.30 4.63
C PHE A 19 -2.34 -14.78 3.37
N GLU A 20 -2.80 -15.89 2.77
CA GLU A 20 -2.14 -16.51 1.61
C GLU A 20 -2.30 -15.70 0.31
N GLU A 21 -3.39 -14.95 0.17
CA GLU A 21 -3.71 -14.20 -1.05
C GLU A 21 -3.41 -12.69 -0.94
N CYS A 22 -3.08 -12.19 0.25
CA CYS A 22 -2.89 -10.77 0.49
C CYS A 22 -1.50 -10.31 0.04
N SER A 23 -1.47 -9.64 -1.10
CA SER A 23 -0.26 -9.01 -1.63
C SER A 23 -0.11 -7.52 -1.24
N ALA A 24 -0.78 -7.07 -0.17
CA ALA A 24 -0.75 -5.67 0.23
C ALA A 24 0.60 -5.33 0.92
N PRO A 25 1.37 -4.34 0.41
CA PRO A 25 2.70 -4.02 0.93
C PRO A 25 2.65 -3.29 2.27
N LEU A 26 1.50 -2.72 2.64
CA LEU A 26 1.21 -2.22 3.98
C LEU A 26 0.15 -3.12 4.62
N CYS A 27 0.61 -4.00 5.51
CA CYS A 27 -0.23 -4.91 6.26
C CYS A 27 -0.28 -4.49 7.74
N PRO A 28 -1.47 -4.35 8.36
CA PRO A 28 -1.63 -4.06 9.79
C PRO A 28 -0.94 -5.05 10.72
N LEU A 29 -0.73 -6.28 10.26
CA LEU A 29 -0.10 -7.37 11.01
C LEU A 29 1.41 -7.47 10.72
N ASP A 30 1.98 -6.60 9.89
CA ASP A 30 3.42 -6.56 9.65
C ASP A 30 4.11 -5.75 10.76
N PRO A 31 4.94 -6.36 11.63
CA PRO A 31 5.68 -5.63 12.66
C PRO A 31 6.68 -4.63 12.06
N GLY A 32 7.08 -4.81 10.80
CA GLY A 32 7.94 -3.91 10.05
C GLY A 32 7.21 -2.78 9.30
N ILE A 33 5.90 -2.59 9.50
CA ILE A 33 5.07 -1.67 8.69
C ILE A 33 5.64 -0.24 8.62
N GLU A 34 6.31 0.25 9.66
CA GLU A 34 6.89 1.59 9.67
C GLU A 34 7.96 1.82 8.58
N LYS A 35 8.67 0.76 8.19
CA LYS A 35 9.73 0.79 7.16
C LYS A 35 9.19 0.50 5.76
N ARG A 36 7.90 0.12 5.66
CA ARG A 36 7.25 -0.21 4.39
C ARG A 36 6.70 1.04 3.71
N VAL A 37 6.54 0.92 2.39
CA VAL A 37 5.95 1.94 1.52
C VAL A 37 4.88 1.31 0.65
N TRP A 38 3.85 2.09 0.36
CA TRP A 38 2.79 1.75 -0.58
C TRP A 38 2.77 2.73 -1.74
N TRP A 39 2.58 2.22 -2.94
CA TRP A 39 2.32 3.03 -4.12
C TRP A 39 0.85 3.03 -4.46
N VAL A 40 0.36 4.12 -5.04
CA VAL A 40 -1.08 4.26 -5.33
C VAL A 40 -1.62 3.07 -6.13
N PHE A 41 -0.88 2.54 -7.09
CA PHE A 41 -1.30 1.41 -7.92
C PHE A 41 -1.17 0.03 -7.25
N GLU A 42 -0.58 -0.06 -6.06
CA GLU A 42 -0.38 -1.33 -5.37
C GLU A 42 -1.64 -1.77 -4.61
N PRO A 43 -1.81 -3.09 -4.44
CA PRO A 43 -2.90 -3.64 -3.65
C PRO A 43 -2.99 -3.05 -2.23
N ILE A 44 -4.21 -2.83 -1.75
CA ILE A 44 -4.49 -2.37 -0.39
C ILE A 44 -5.08 -3.53 0.41
N CYS A 45 -4.81 -3.58 1.72
CA CYS A 45 -5.40 -4.57 2.61
C CYS A 45 -6.95 -4.59 2.51
N ARG A 46 -7.49 -5.80 2.30
CA ARG A 46 -8.93 -6.07 2.11
C ARG A 46 -9.64 -6.61 3.36
N SER A 47 -8.88 -6.97 4.41
CA SER A 47 -9.45 -7.51 5.65
C SER A 47 -10.59 -6.64 6.18
N HIS A 48 -11.74 -7.24 6.49
CA HIS A 48 -12.88 -6.54 7.08
C HIS A 48 -12.60 -6.07 8.51
N ILE A 49 -11.77 -6.82 9.25
CA ILE A 49 -11.37 -6.52 10.63
C ILE A 49 -10.51 -5.24 10.62
N TYR A 50 -9.40 -5.25 9.86
CA TYR A 50 -8.45 -4.15 9.86
C TYR A 50 -8.78 -3.04 8.85
N GLY A 51 -9.67 -3.28 7.90
CA GLY A 51 -10.05 -2.30 6.87
C GLY A 51 -10.71 -1.03 7.44
N LYS A 52 -11.13 -1.07 8.70
CA LYS A 52 -11.67 0.09 9.43
C LYS A 52 -10.58 1.08 9.85
N ASN A 53 -9.31 0.68 9.84
CA ASN A 53 -8.17 1.53 10.20
C ASN A 53 -8.12 2.80 9.34
N ARG A 54 -7.91 3.95 10.00
CA ARG A 54 -7.93 5.27 9.36
C ARG A 54 -6.94 5.38 8.19
N TRP A 55 -5.75 4.82 8.35
CA TRP A 55 -4.72 4.86 7.31
C TRP A 55 -5.07 3.99 6.09
N ILE A 56 -5.71 2.82 6.28
CA ILE A 56 -6.23 1.99 5.19
C ILE A 56 -7.34 2.71 4.44
N LYS A 57 -8.27 3.35 5.16
CA LYS A 57 -9.31 4.20 4.55
C LYS A 57 -8.69 5.32 3.70
N LYS A 58 -7.59 5.92 4.17
CA LYS A 58 -6.85 6.93 3.41
C LYS A 58 -6.18 6.35 2.17
N GLN A 59 -5.57 5.16 2.22
CA GLN A 59 -5.09 4.48 1.01
C GLN A 59 -6.21 4.30 -0.01
N ARG A 60 -7.39 3.79 0.42
CA ARG A 60 -8.55 3.59 -0.47
C ARG A 60 -9.03 4.90 -1.09
N SER A 61 -9.06 5.98 -0.31
CA SER A 61 -9.43 7.32 -0.80
C SER A 61 -8.42 7.85 -1.83
N ILE A 62 -7.11 7.72 -1.55
CA ILE A 62 -6.04 8.13 -2.48
C ILE A 62 -6.11 7.31 -3.77
N PHE A 63 -6.30 5.99 -3.65
CA PHE A 63 -6.44 5.08 -4.79
C PHE A 63 -7.62 5.44 -5.67
N LYS A 64 -8.81 5.60 -5.08
CA LYS A 64 -10.04 5.95 -5.80
C LYS A 64 -9.92 7.29 -6.52
N ARG A 65 -9.31 8.29 -5.87
CA ARG A 65 -9.16 9.65 -6.43
C ARG A 65 -7.99 9.79 -7.39
N LYS A 66 -7.11 8.78 -7.50
CA LYS A 66 -5.85 8.82 -8.28
C LYS A 66 -5.15 10.19 -8.17
N THR A 67 -5.05 10.71 -6.94
CA THR A 67 -4.69 12.13 -6.75
C THR A 67 -3.31 12.38 -7.33
N LYS A 68 -3.18 13.33 -8.27
CA LYS A 68 -1.93 13.61 -8.99
C LYS A 68 -0.72 13.82 -8.05
N SER A 69 -0.97 14.36 -6.86
CA SER A 69 0.03 14.59 -5.81
C SER A 69 0.72 13.31 -5.29
N TYR A 70 0.07 12.16 -5.43
CA TYR A 70 0.55 10.86 -4.97
C TYR A 70 0.97 9.92 -6.11
N LEU A 71 0.62 10.22 -7.37
CA LEU A 71 1.03 9.43 -8.52
C LEU A 71 2.56 9.50 -8.70
N GLY A 72 3.17 8.35 -8.96
CA GLY A 72 4.62 8.25 -9.14
C GLY A 72 5.44 8.51 -7.86
N LYS A 73 4.82 8.53 -6.68
CA LYS A 73 5.51 8.68 -5.39
C LYS A 73 5.18 7.55 -4.43
N PRO A 74 6.16 7.02 -3.69
CA PRO A 74 5.91 6.12 -2.58
C PRO A 74 5.22 6.88 -1.43
N ILE A 75 4.34 6.18 -0.74
CA ILE A 75 3.66 6.70 0.45
C ILE A 75 4.07 5.83 1.62
N THR A 76 4.80 6.41 2.58
CA THR A 76 5.17 5.71 3.81
C THR A 76 3.96 5.52 4.72
N TYR A 77 4.02 4.51 5.58
CA TYR A 77 3.00 4.30 6.61
C TYR A 77 2.69 5.59 7.40
N LYS A 78 3.72 6.30 7.87
CA LYS A 78 3.58 7.56 8.63
C LYS A 78 2.91 8.69 7.82
N ALA A 79 3.16 8.78 6.52
CA ALA A 79 2.54 9.78 5.65
C ALA A 79 1.02 9.60 5.51
N LEU A 80 0.51 8.37 5.68
CA LEU A 80 -0.93 8.12 5.68
C LEU A 80 -1.64 8.72 6.90
N PHE A 81 -0.94 8.90 8.03
CA PHE A 81 -1.51 9.54 9.23
C PHE A 81 -1.42 11.06 9.21
N LYS A 82 -0.35 11.61 8.62
CA LYS A 82 -0.11 13.06 8.60
C LYS A 82 -1.00 13.76 7.56
N ALA A 83 -1.48 14.96 7.91
CA ALA A 83 -1.88 15.96 6.93
C ALA A 83 -0.57 16.46 6.27
N SER A 84 -0.24 15.86 5.14
CA SER A 84 0.86 16.08 4.18
C SER A 84 1.93 17.15 4.48
N ARG A 85 3.19 16.71 4.71
CA ARG A 85 4.40 17.36 4.15
C ARG A 85 5.22 16.30 3.39
N PRO A 86 5.75 16.59 2.19
CA PRO A 86 6.61 15.65 1.45
C PRO A 86 7.97 15.49 2.14
N GLN A 87 8.52 14.26 2.11
CA GLN A 87 9.86 13.94 2.63
C GLN A 87 10.90 13.89 1.50
N ASN A 88 12.13 14.30 1.81
CA ASN A 88 13.30 14.09 0.96
C ASN A 88 13.81 12.64 1.12
N TYR A 89 13.63 11.81 0.09
CA TYR A 89 14.13 10.42 0.06
C TYR A 89 15.57 10.33 -0.46
N THR A 90 16.34 9.35 0.01
CA THR A 90 17.73 9.09 -0.45
C THR A 90 17.78 8.65 -1.92
N PRO A 91 18.92 8.78 -2.62
CA PRO A 91 19.09 8.32 -4.01
C PRO A 91 18.84 6.82 -4.20
N GLU A 92 19.30 5.95 -3.30
CA GLU A 92 19.07 4.50 -3.42
C GLU A 92 17.60 4.15 -3.27
N THR A 93 16.94 4.84 -2.33
CA THR A 93 15.51 4.73 -2.10
C THR A 93 14.76 5.09 -3.39
N ARG A 94 15.13 6.21 -4.05
CA ARG A 94 14.57 6.61 -5.37
C ARG A 94 14.84 5.60 -6.49
N LYS A 95 16.01 4.96 -6.54
CA LYS A 95 16.37 3.95 -7.54
C LYS A 95 15.53 2.68 -7.39
N ARG A 96 15.49 2.11 -6.18
CA ARG A 96 14.64 0.94 -5.87
C ARG A 96 13.17 1.19 -6.19
N MET A 97 12.75 2.45 -6.03
CA MET A 97 11.41 2.93 -6.32
C MET A 97 11.10 3.02 -7.82
N SER A 98 12.02 3.51 -8.66
CA SER A 98 11.83 3.55 -10.11
C SER A 98 11.80 2.15 -10.74
N GLU A 99 12.58 1.21 -10.20
CA GLU A 99 12.57 -0.19 -10.63
C GLU A 99 11.21 -0.86 -10.36
N ARG A 100 10.63 -0.68 -9.18
CA ARG A 100 9.28 -1.19 -8.86
C ARG A 100 8.21 -0.62 -9.79
N LEU A 101 8.28 0.68 -10.11
CA LEU A 101 7.34 1.31 -11.06
C LEU A 101 7.46 0.72 -12.47
N ARG A 102 8.69 0.46 -12.93
CA ARG A 102 8.96 -0.15 -14.24
C ARG A 102 8.42 -1.58 -14.32
N GLN A 103 8.61 -2.38 -13.26
CA GLN A 103 8.04 -3.72 -13.15
C GLN A 103 6.50 -3.71 -13.19
N TRP A 104 5.86 -2.77 -12.48
CA TRP A 104 4.40 -2.66 -12.50
C TRP A 104 3.87 -2.22 -13.89
N ARG A 105 4.51 -1.25 -14.54
CA ARG A 105 4.15 -0.84 -15.91
C ARG A 105 4.31 -1.96 -16.93
N GLY A 106 5.39 -2.76 -16.83
CA GLY A 106 5.57 -3.94 -17.68
C GLY A 106 4.46 -4.98 -17.49
N LYS A 107 3.96 -5.16 -16.27
CA LYS A 107 2.82 -6.06 -15.99
C LYS A 107 1.48 -5.55 -16.52
N GLN A 108 1.30 -4.24 -16.68
CA GLN A 108 0.11 -3.67 -17.35
C GLN A 108 0.17 -3.86 -18.87
N ALA A 109 1.36 -3.75 -19.48
CA ALA A 109 1.54 -3.95 -20.92
C ALA A 109 1.23 -5.39 -21.38
N HIS A 110 1.48 -6.39 -20.52
CA HIS A 110 1.20 -7.79 -20.84
C HIS A 110 -0.29 -8.18 -20.72
N SER A 111 -1.14 -7.34 -20.11
CA SER A 111 -2.60 -7.57 -20.07
C SER A 111 -3.37 -6.83 -21.18
N GLU A 112 -2.73 -5.90 -21.89
CA GLU A 112 -3.34 -5.17 -23.02
C GLU A 112 -3.18 -5.93 -24.35
N SER A 113 -2.23 -6.87 -24.45
CA SER A 113 -2.00 -7.70 -25.64
C SER A 113 -2.96 -8.89 -25.79
N ASP A 114 -3.67 -9.29 -24.73
CA ASP A 114 -4.65 -10.40 -24.76
C ASP A 114 -6.09 -9.94 -25.08
N ILE A 115 -6.35 -8.63 -25.25
CA ILE A 115 -7.71 -8.07 -25.44
C ILE A 115 -7.97 -7.62 -26.89
N LEU A 116 -6.95 -7.60 -27.77
CA LEU A 116 -7.10 -7.21 -29.19
C LEU A 116 -6.67 -8.31 -30.17
N GLY A 117 -6.87 -9.58 -29.79
CA GLY A 117 -6.61 -10.74 -30.64
C GLY A 117 -7.71 -11.78 -30.51
N GLY A 118 -8.92 -11.45 -30.97
CA GLY A 118 -10.06 -12.34 -31.10
C GLY A 118 -10.98 -11.87 -32.20
#